data_AF-A0A937Z052-F1
#
_entry.id   AF-A0A937Z052-F1
#
_cell.length_a   1.000
_cell.length_b   1.000
_cell.length_c   1.000
_cell.angle_alpha   90.00
_cell.angle_beta   90.00
_cell.angle_gamma   90.00
#
_symmetry.space_group_name_H-M   'P 1'
#
loop_
_entity.id
_entity.type
_entity.pdbx_description
1 polymer ?
#
loop_
_entity_poly.entity_id
_entity_poly.type
_entity_poly.pdbx_seq_one_letter_code
_entity_poly.pdbx_strand_id
1 'polypeptide(L)'
;MSDDAARSAEPQEPSEGRKMTVAAVMVTAILAAGRALGSLKQVFVANYFGRSGLADALNVLYDVVVFRSYANIEQLVRPAYLPVFVRLKQQDETAAWRLASIVTTAAFLLLSALAAAAAVFAPDLIRLLWPKMAADPAVFRWAVGVLRVMTPAIVFFSLSIMPELTLHSYKRFTWPAV
;
A
#
# COMPACT_ATOMS: atom_id res chain seq x y z
N MET A 1 -32.60 -59.11 -27.00
CA MET A 1 -33.22 -58.07 -26.16
C MET A 1 -32.48 -58.09 -24.82
N SER A 2 -31.25 -57.58 -24.73
CA SER A 2 -30.83 -56.16 -24.72
C SER A 2 -31.46 -55.36 -23.58
N ASP A 3 -30.67 -55.12 -22.53
CA ASP A 3 -30.57 -53.83 -21.82
C ASP A 3 -30.06 -54.01 -20.38
N ASP A 4 -28.78 -54.32 -20.22
CA ASP A 4 -28.08 -54.00 -18.96
C ASP A 4 -26.64 -53.51 -19.20
N ALA A 5 -26.38 -53.05 -20.43
CA ALA A 5 -25.18 -52.33 -20.80
C ALA A 5 -25.50 -50.84 -20.76
N ALA A 6 -25.22 -50.21 -19.61
CA ALA A 6 -24.97 -48.77 -19.40
C ALA A 6 -25.64 -48.24 -18.13
N ARG A 7 -25.24 -48.76 -16.95
CA ARG A 7 -25.14 -47.89 -15.79
C ARG A 7 -23.93 -46.99 -16.00
N SER A 8 -24.18 -45.90 -16.71
CA SER A 8 -23.30 -44.76 -16.89
C SER A 8 -22.71 -44.37 -15.53
N ALA A 9 -21.40 -44.49 -15.41
CA ALA A 9 -20.65 -43.87 -14.32
C ALA A 9 -20.69 -42.35 -14.56
N GLU A 10 -21.73 -41.69 -14.04
CA GLU A 10 -21.78 -40.23 -14.00
C GLU A 10 -20.65 -39.73 -13.07
N PRO A 11 -19.76 -38.84 -13.54
CA PRO A 11 -18.71 -38.27 -12.70
C PRO A 11 -19.34 -37.50 -11.54
N GLN A 12 -19.12 -37.96 -10.31
CA GLN A 12 -19.55 -37.26 -9.11
C GLN A 12 -18.85 -35.88 -9.05
N GLU A 13 -19.63 -34.81 -9.26
CA GLU A 13 -19.23 -33.41 -9.11
C GLU A 13 -18.45 -33.22 -7.79
N PRO A 14 -17.23 -32.63 -7.82
CA PRO A 14 -16.45 -32.41 -6.61
C PRO A 14 -17.24 -31.62 -5.58
N SER A 15 -17.34 -32.11 -4.33
CA SER A 15 -18.00 -31.36 -3.26
C SER A 15 -17.41 -29.95 -3.13
N GLU A 16 -18.26 -28.97 -2.82
CA GLU A 16 -17.90 -27.55 -2.75
C GLU A 16 -16.68 -27.31 -1.83
N GLY A 17 -16.57 -28.08 -0.75
CA GLY A 17 -15.40 -28.11 0.14
C GLY A 17 -14.11 -28.58 -0.53
N ARG A 18 -14.16 -29.54 -1.47
CA ARG A 18 -12.99 -29.96 -2.27
C ARG A 18 -12.56 -28.86 -3.25
N LYS A 19 -13.52 -28.16 -3.87
CA LYS A 19 -13.23 -27.02 -4.77
C LYS A 19 -12.57 -25.85 -4.00
N MET A 20 -13.09 -25.52 -2.81
CA MET A 20 -12.48 -24.51 -1.92
C MET A 20 -11.10 -24.92 -1.41
N THR A 21 -10.90 -26.19 -1.05
CA THR A 21 -9.60 -26.68 -0.57
C THR A 21 -8.54 -26.64 -1.68
N VAL A 22 -8.89 -27.06 -2.89
CA VAL A 22 -7.99 -26.98 -4.05
C VAL A 22 -7.66 -25.52 -4.40
N ALA A 23 -8.65 -24.62 -4.36
CA ALA A 23 -8.43 -23.20 -4.56
C ALA A 23 -7.52 -22.59 -3.49
N ALA A 24 -7.74 -22.90 -2.21
CA ALA A 24 -6.91 -22.41 -1.11
C ALA A 24 -5.46 -22.91 -1.22
N VAL A 25 -5.26 -24.18 -1.57
CA VAL A 25 -3.92 -24.75 -1.80
C VAL A 25 -3.24 -24.10 -3.00
N MET A 26 -3.97 -23.89 -4.10
CA MET A 26 -3.42 -23.19 -5.28
C MET A 26 -3.01 -21.76 -4.95
N VAL A 27 -3.87 -20.99 -4.29
CA VAL A 27 -3.55 -19.60 -3.90
C VAL A 27 -2.33 -19.58 -2.98
N THR A 28 -2.27 -20.47 -1.99
CA THR A 28 -1.12 -20.57 -1.08
C THR A 28 0.17 -20.93 -1.82
N ALA A 29 0.11 -21.87 -2.77
CA ALA A 29 1.26 -22.26 -3.58
C ALA A 29 1.75 -21.10 -4.48
N ILE A 30 0.82 -20.37 -5.09
CA ILE A 30 1.12 -19.19 -5.92
C ILE A 30 1.78 -18.09 -5.08
N LEU A 31 1.24 -17.80 -3.89
CA LEU A 31 1.82 -16.81 -2.97
C LEU A 31 3.20 -17.23 -2.46
N ALA A 32 3.39 -18.52 -2.17
CA ALA A 32 4.68 -19.06 -1.73
C ALA A 32 5.73 -18.98 -2.85
N ALA A 33 5.36 -19.35 -4.09
CA ALA A 33 6.22 -19.22 -5.25
C ALA A 33 6.60 -17.75 -5.50
N GLY A 34 5.63 -16.82 -5.41
CA GLY A 34 5.88 -15.38 -5.51
C GLY A 34 6.89 -14.86 -4.47
N ARG A 35 6.81 -15.37 -3.23
CA ARG A 35 7.80 -15.04 -2.19
C ARG A 35 9.19 -15.60 -2.51
N ALA A 36 9.29 -16.85 -2.95
CA ALA A 36 10.57 -17.46 -3.32
C ALA A 36 11.27 -16.71 -4.47
N LEU A 37 10.51 -16.36 -5.51
CA LEU A 37 10.98 -15.53 -6.63
C LEU A 37 11.40 -14.13 -6.16
N GLY A 38 10.65 -13.53 -5.24
CA GLY A 38 11.00 -12.25 -4.61
C GLY A 38 12.32 -12.30 -3.84
N SER A 39 12.52 -13.34 -3.02
CA SER A 39 13.78 -13.57 -2.30
C SER A 39 14.95 -13.82 -3.25
N LEU A 40 14.73 -14.59 -4.33
CA LEU A 40 15.75 -14.82 -5.34
C LEU A 40 16.13 -13.51 -6.06
N LYS A 41 15.16 -12.66 -6.41
CA LYS A 41 15.40 -11.31 -6.94
C LYS A 41 16.29 -10.49 -5.99
N GLN A 42 16.03 -10.55 -4.68
CA GLN A 42 16.83 -9.83 -3.69
C GLN A 42 18.29 -10.31 -3.67
N VAL A 43 18.53 -11.61 -3.80
CA VAL A 43 19.89 -12.18 -3.90
C VAL A 43 20.60 -11.75 -5.19
N PHE A 44 19.90 -11.74 -6.34
CA PHE A 44 20.47 -11.26 -7.60
C PHE A 44 20.76 -9.76 -7.58
N VAL A 45 19.86 -8.95 -7.03
CA VAL A 45 20.06 -7.49 -6.88
C VAL A 45 21.24 -7.20 -5.95
N ALA A 46 21.37 -7.93 -4.83
CA ALA A 46 22.49 -7.78 -3.90
C ALA A 46 23.85 -8.11 -4.53
N ASN A 47 23.90 -9.08 -5.45
CA ASN A 47 25.12 -9.48 -6.15
C ASN A 47 25.45 -8.60 -7.37
N TYR A 48 24.44 -8.17 -8.15
CA TYR A 48 24.68 -7.45 -9.41
C TYR A 48 24.94 -5.95 -9.20
N PHE A 49 24.32 -5.32 -8.21
CA PHE A 49 24.51 -3.90 -7.92
C PHE A 49 25.69 -3.61 -6.97
N GLY A 50 26.38 -4.65 -6.48
CA GLY A 50 27.61 -4.55 -5.69
C GLY A 50 27.68 -3.34 -4.76
N ARG A 51 27.03 -3.39 -3.58
CA ARG A 51 27.16 -2.43 -2.46
C ARG A 51 27.47 -0.98 -2.85
N SER A 52 26.76 -0.37 -3.80
CA SER A 52 26.70 1.08 -3.77
C SER A 52 25.79 1.42 -2.58
N GLY A 53 26.39 1.80 -1.44
CA GLY A 53 25.65 2.15 -0.22
C GLY A 53 24.58 3.21 -0.49
N LEU A 54 24.73 3.97 -1.57
CA LEU A 54 23.77 4.95 -2.08
C LEU A 54 22.49 4.31 -2.67
N ALA A 55 22.59 3.26 -3.50
CA ALA A 55 21.40 2.64 -4.09
C ALA A 55 20.56 1.90 -3.03
N ASP A 56 21.23 1.23 -2.09
CA ASP A 56 20.55 0.59 -0.96
C ASP A 56 19.90 1.64 -0.05
N ALA A 57 20.62 2.73 0.26
CA ALA A 57 20.05 3.85 1.00
C ALA A 57 18.84 4.47 0.28
N LEU A 58 18.88 4.64 -1.04
CA LEU A 58 17.75 5.15 -1.82
C LEU A 58 16.51 4.27 -1.64
N ASN A 59 16.69 2.97 -1.83
CA ASN A 59 15.60 2.00 -1.82
C ASN A 59 14.96 1.95 -0.43
N VAL A 60 15.78 1.89 0.62
CA VAL A 60 15.30 1.90 2.01
C VAL A 60 14.59 3.21 2.31
N LEU A 61 15.17 4.38 1.95
CA LEU A 61 14.54 5.67 2.20
C LEU A 61 13.21 5.80 1.45
N TYR A 62 13.15 5.44 0.17
CA TYR A 62 11.91 5.48 -0.61
C TYR A 62 10.83 4.58 0.00
N ASP A 63 11.19 3.34 0.34
CA ASP A 63 10.27 2.35 0.89
C ASP A 63 9.73 2.78 2.27
N VAL A 64 10.58 3.32 3.15
CA VAL A 64 10.13 3.81 4.46
C VAL A 64 9.35 5.12 4.34
N VAL A 65 9.94 6.12 3.68
CA VAL A 65 9.46 7.50 3.73
C VAL A 65 8.25 7.68 2.84
N VAL A 66 8.27 7.14 1.62
CA VAL A 66 7.20 7.34 0.64
C VAL A 66 6.21 6.19 0.73
N PHE A 67 6.64 4.97 0.43
CA PHE A 67 5.72 3.85 0.21
C PHE A 67 4.95 3.46 1.48
N ARG A 68 5.66 3.15 2.58
CA ARG A 68 5.03 2.77 3.84
C ARG A 68 4.19 3.88 4.44
N SER A 69 4.69 5.11 4.45
CA SER A 69 3.94 6.23 5.02
C SER A 69 2.67 6.50 4.24
N TYR A 70 2.72 6.49 2.90
CA TYR A 70 1.54 6.58 2.04
C TYR A 70 0.55 5.46 2.33
N ALA A 71 1.02 4.20 2.35
CA ALA A 71 0.17 3.04 2.61
C ALA A 71 -0.48 3.09 4.00
N ASN A 72 0.24 3.57 5.02
CA ASN A 72 -0.31 3.73 6.37
C ASN A 72 -1.39 4.81 6.41
N ILE A 73 -1.16 5.95 5.75
CA ILE A 73 -2.15 7.03 5.65
C ILE A 73 -3.41 6.52 4.96
N GLU A 74 -3.27 5.85 3.81
CA GLU A 74 -4.41 5.28 3.08
C GLU A 74 -5.21 4.30 3.95
N GLN A 75 -4.54 3.39 4.65
CA GLN A 75 -5.16 2.41 5.54
C GLN A 75 -5.90 3.05 6.72
N LEU A 76 -5.41 4.16 7.25
CA LEU A 76 -6.05 4.88 8.36
C LEU A 76 -7.21 5.75 7.89
N VAL A 77 -7.04 6.47 6.78
CA VAL A 77 -8.01 7.45 6.30
C VAL A 77 -9.22 6.77 5.66
N ARG A 78 -9.01 5.74 4.84
CA ARG A 78 -10.09 5.09 4.05
C ARG A 78 -11.27 4.58 4.90
N PRO A 79 -11.08 3.78 5.97
CA PRO A 79 -12.21 3.28 6.78
C PRO A 79 -12.86 4.37 7.64
N ALA A 80 -12.14 5.43 8.01
CA ALA A 80 -12.68 6.53 8.80
C ALA A 80 -13.49 7.52 7.94
N TYR A 81 -13.02 7.80 6.72
CA TYR A 81 -13.61 8.80 5.83
C TYR A 81 -14.85 8.27 5.10
N LEU A 82 -14.76 7.08 4.51
CA LEU A 82 -15.76 6.59 3.56
C LEU A 82 -17.18 6.44 4.14
N PRO A 83 -17.39 5.84 5.33
CA PRO A 83 -18.73 5.67 5.91
C PRO A 83 -19.38 6.99 6.32
N VAL A 84 -18.57 7.99 6.68
CA VAL A 84 -19.07 9.33 7.07
C VAL A 84 -19.46 10.11 5.82
N PHE A 85 -18.61 10.10 4.79
CA PHE A 85 -18.88 10.77 3.53
C PHE A 85 -20.14 10.23 2.85
N VAL A 86 -20.29 8.90 2.76
CA VAL A 86 -21.47 8.26 2.14
C VAL A 86 -22.75 8.62 2.88
N ARG A 87 -22.73 8.62 4.22
CA ARG A 87 -23.89 8.97 5.05
C ARG A 87 -24.31 10.42 4.87
N LEU A 88 -23.34 11.35 4.88
CA LEU A 88 -23.62 12.77 4.66
C LEU A 88 -24.15 13.00 3.25
N LYS A 89 -23.56 12.36 2.24
CA LYS A 89 -24.00 12.48 0.84
C LYS A 89 -25.45 12.04 0.63
N GLN A 90 -25.93 11.03 1.36
CA GLN A 90 -27.33 10.58 1.29
C GLN A 90 -28.30 11.61 1.89
N GLN A 91 -27.84 12.47 2.80
CA GLN A 91 -28.67 13.47 3.47
C GLN A 91 -28.58 14.83 2.78
N ASP A 92 -27.36 15.28 2.51
CA ASP A 92 -27.03 16.55 1.86
C ASP A 92 -25.65 16.45 1.17
N GLU A 93 -25.67 16.55 -0.16
CA GLU A 93 -24.45 16.54 -0.96
C GLU A 93 -23.52 17.71 -0.63
N THR A 94 -24.07 18.88 -0.28
CA THR A 94 -23.29 20.06 0.11
C THR A 94 -22.51 19.82 1.40
N ALA A 95 -23.15 19.17 2.38
CA ALA A 95 -22.50 18.79 3.63
C ALA A 95 -21.36 17.78 3.41
N ALA A 96 -21.52 16.82 2.48
CA ALA A 96 -20.48 15.86 2.12
C ALA A 96 -19.26 16.56 1.49
N TRP A 97 -19.48 17.49 0.56
CA TRP A 97 -18.40 18.28 -0.04
C TRP A 97 -17.70 19.18 0.97
N ARG A 98 -18.45 19.74 1.93
CA ARG A 98 -17.86 20.52 3.03
C ARG A 98 -16.96 19.66 3.92
N LEU A 99 -17.37 18.43 4.22
CA LEU A 99 -16.52 17.47 4.94
C LEU A 99 -15.23 17.18 4.16
N ALA A 100 -15.35 16.86 2.86
CA ALA A 100 -14.19 16.59 2.00
C ALA A 100 -13.19 17.75 2.03
N SER A 101 -13.67 18.99 1.89
CA SER A 101 -12.84 20.19 1.94
C SER A 101 -12.15 20.35 3.31
N ILE A 102 -12.89 20.22 4.42
CA ILE A 102 -12.33 20.35 5.77
C ILE A 102 -11.25 19.30 6.01
N VAL A 103 -11.53 18.03 5.69
CA VAL A 103 -10.60 16.92 5.90
C VAL A 103 -9.36 17.10 5.02
N THR A 104 -9.53 17.50 3.75
CA THR A 104 -8.44 17.73 2.81
C THR A 104 -7.54 18.88 3.28
N THR A 105 -8.12 20.02 3.70
CA THR A 105 -7.35 21.15 4.22
C THR A 105 -6.65 20.80 5.53
N ALA A 106 -7.32 20.12 6.45
CA ALA A 106 -6.72 19.68 7.71
C ALA A 106 -5.56 18.71 7.46
N ALA A 107 -5.74 17.71 6.58
CA ALA A 107 -4.69 16.78 6.21
C ALA A 107 -3.52 17.50 5.54
N PHE A 108 -3.78 18.44 4.62
CA PHE A 108 -2.75 19.24 3.98
C PHE A 108 -1.91 20.03 5.00
N LEU A 109 -2.55 20.73 5.94
CA LEU A 109 -1.86 21.50 6.96
C LEU A 109 -1.03 20.60 7.90
N LEU A 110 -1.62 19.51 8.40
CA LEU A 110 -0.94 18.57 9.29
C LEU A 110 0.26 17.90 8.60
N LEU A 111 0.07 17.40 7.38
CA LEU A 111 1.13 16.74 6.62
C LEU A 111 2.21 17.72 6.20
N SER A 112 1.86 18.96 5.85
CA SER A 112 2.85 20.01 5.53
C SER A 112 3.68 20.38 6.75
N ALA A 113 3.06 20.51 7.93
CA ALA A 113 3.77 20.77 9.18
C ALA A 113 4.72 19.61 9.53
N LEU A 114 4.25 18.36 9.42
CA LEU A 114 5.06 17.18 9.67
C LEU A 114 6.20 17.07 8.66
N ALA A 115 5.94 17.37 7.39
CA ALA A 115 6.94 17.38 6.33
C ALA A 115 8.00 18.47 6.57
N ALA A 116 7.60 19.67 6.96
CA ALA A 116 8.54 20.73 7.31
C ALA A 116 9.42 20.32 8.49
N ALA A 117 8.83 19.75 9.55
CA ALA A 117 9.58 19.23 10.69
C ALA A 117 10.57 18.13 10.27
N ALA A 118 10.13 17.15 9.49
CA ALA A 118 10.99 16.06 9.02
C ALA A 118 12.11 16.55 8.08
N ALA A 119 11.91 17.61 7.30
CA ALA A 119 12.96 18.21 6.48
C ALA A 119 14.01 18.95 7.33
N VAL A 120 13.59 19.64 8.39
CA VAL A 120 14.48 20.32 9.35
C VAL A 120 15.29 19.30 10.15
N PHE A 121 14.63 18.30 10.73
CA PHE A 121 15.25 17.24 11.52
C PHE A 121 15.79 16.07 10.69
N ALA A 122 15.85 16.19 9.37
CA ALA A 122 16.39 15.18 8.46
C ALA A 122 17.75 14.59 8.92
N PRO A 123 18.78 15.38 9.29
CA PRO A 123 20.05 14.81 9.75
C PRO A 123 19.91 13.96 11.01
N ASP A 124 19.06 14.38 11.96
CA ASP A 124 18.86 13.65 13.22
C ASP A 124 18.03 12.39 13.01
N LEU A 125 17.01 12.46 12.13
CA LEU A 125 16.22 11.30 11.72
C LEU A 125 17.10 10.23 11.06
N ILE A 126 18.02 10.63 10.18
CA ILE A 126 18.94 9.67 9.55
C ILE A 126 19.85 8.99 10.59
N ARG A 127 20.39 9.76 11.54
CA ARG A 127 21.25 9.22 12.60
C ARG A 127 20.50 8.25 13.53
N LEU A 128 19.25 8.57 13.85
CA LEU A 128 18.43 7.79 14.78
C LEU A 128 17.89 6.51 14.14
N LEU A 129 17.30 6.63 12.95
CA LEU A 129 16.57 5.54 12.29
C LEU A 129 17.49 4.66 11.43
N TRP A 130 18.54 5.23 10.85
CA TRP A 130 19.49 4.51 9.99
C TRP A 130 20.94 4.78 10.39
N PRO A 131 21.37 4.36 11.60
CA PRO A 131 22.72 4.62 12.10
C PRO A 131 23.81 4.04 11.19
N LYS A 132 23.52 2.93 10.48
CA LYS A 132 24.44 2.34 9.50
C LYS A 132 24.67 3.23 8.28
N MET A 133 23.66 3.99 7.85
CA MET A 133 23.80 4.96 6.75
C MET A 133 24.55 6.22 7.21
N ALA A 134 24.43 6.56 8.50
CA ALA A 134 25.13 7.68 9.11
C ALA A 134 26.64 7.43 9.33
N ALA A 135 27.08 6.17 9.27
CA ALA A 135 28.48 5.80 9.48
C ALA A 135 29.40 6.23 8.31
N ASP A 136 28.88 6.34 7.09
CA ASP A 136 29.61 6.84 5.92
C ASP A 136 29.23 8.31 5.65
N PRO A 137 30.17 9.28 5.76
CA PRO A 137 29.89 10.70 5.55
C PRO A 137 29.38 11.05 4.14
N ALA A 138 29.74 10.29 3.11
CA ALA A 138 29.26 10.50 1.75
C ALA A 138 27.80 10.04 1.62
N VAL A 139 27.49 8.84 2.11
CA VAL A 139 26.11 8.29 2.11
C VAL A 139 25.20 9.12 3.01
N PHE A 140 25.66 9.56 4.17
CA PHE A 140 24.89 10.39 5.11
C PHE A 140 24.44 11.71 4.47
N ARG A 141 25.37 12.48 3.87
CA ARG A 141 25.03 13.75 3.22
C ARG A 141 24.03 13.57 2.10
N TRP A 142 24.21 12.51 1.31
CA TRP A 142 23.31 12.17 0.22
C TRP A 142 21.92 11.76 0.74
N ALA A 143 21.85 10.89 1.75
CA ALA A 143 20.61 10.43 2.38
C ALA A 143 19.81 11.59 3.00
N VAL A 144 20.47 12.55 3.65
CA VAL A 144 19.81 13.76 4.19
C VAL A 144 19.21 14.60 3.07
N GLY A 145 19.92 14.78 1.96
CA GLY A 145 19.41 15.48 0.78
C GLY A 145 18.18 14.79 0.18
N VAL A 146 18.26 13.46 0.02
CA VAL A 146 17.15 12.63 -0.49
C VAL A 146 15.94 12.72 0.43
N LEU A 147 16.14 12.58 1.74
CA LEU A 147 15.06 12.68 2.71
C LEU A 147 14.36 14.05 2.62
N ARG A 148 15.11 15.14 2.55
CA ARG A 148 14.54 16.50 2.39
C ARG A 148 13.72 16.69 1.12
N VAL A 149 14.05 15.99 0.03
CA VAL A 149 13.30 16.05 -1.23
C VAL A 149 12.08 15.12 -1.23
N MET A 150 12.19 13.95 -0.60
CA MET A 150 11.07 13.00 -0.50
C MET A 150 9.99 13.47 0.48
N THR A 151 10.38 14.16 1.54
CA THR A 151 9.47 14.63 2.57
C THR A 151 8.36 15.57 2.04
N PRO A 152 8.59 16.56 1.18
CA PRO A 152 7.49 17.33 0.58
C PRO A 152 6.67 16.49 -0.41
N ALA A 153 7.28 15.51 -1.10
CA ALA A 153 6.56 14.65 -2.04
C ALA A 153 5.43 13.86 -1.35
N ILE A 154 5.63 13.44 -0.09
CA ILE A 154 4.59 12.70 0.66
C ILE A 154 3.29 13.49 0.83
N VAL A 155 3.38 14.81 0.95
CA VAL A 155 2.21 15.69 1.13
C VAL A 155 1.33 15.60 -0.11
N PHE A 156 1.95 15.68 -1.29
CA PHE A 156 1.24 15.58 -2.57
C PHE A 156 0.65 14.20 -2.80
N PHE A 157 1.42 13.13 -2.56
CA PHE A 157 0.92 11.75 -2.67
C PHE A 157 -0.27 11.51 -1.73
N SER A 158 -0.17 11.95 -0.47
CA SER A 158 -1.24 11.77 0.50
C SER A 158 -2.47 12.62 0.15
N LEU A 159 -2.29 13.79 -0.45
CA LEU A 159 -3.39 14.64 -0.89
C LEU A 159 -4.18 13.97 -2.02
N SER A 160 -3.51 13.21 -2.90
CA SER A 160 -4.16 12.43 -3.96
C SER A 160 -5.14 11.37 -3.44
N ILE A 161 -4.98 10.92 -2.18
CA ILE A 161 -5.90 9.96 -1.55
C ILE A 161 -7.31 10.56 -1.41
N MET A 162 -7.44 11.86 -1.11
CA MET A 162 -8.76 12.46 -0.83
C MET A 162 -9.70 12.48 -2.05
N PRO A 163 -9.27 12.91 -3.25
CA PRO A 163 -10.05 12.75 -4.47
C PRO A 163 -10.33 11.28 -4.81
N GLU A 164 -9.38 10.38 -4.60
CA GLU A 164 -9.55 8.95 -4.86
C GLU A 164 -10.66 8.35 -3.98
N LEU A 165 -10.62 8.61 -2.67
CA LEU A 165 -11.64 8.17 -1.72
C LEU A 165 -13.01 8.78 -2.02
N THR A 166 -13.02 10.06 -2.37
CA THR A 166 -14.25 10.74 -2.77
C THR A 166 -14.82 10.07 -4.00
N LEU A 167 -14.05 9.88 -5.08
CA LEU A 167 -14.50 9.20 -6.29
C LEU A 167 -14.97 7.75 -6.02
N HIS A 168 -14.23 7.00 -5.20
CA HIS A 168 -14.59 5.65 -4.80
C HIS A 168 -15.91 5.60 -4.03
N SER A 169 -16.25 6.64 -3.25
CA SER A 169 -17.54 6.74 -2.58
C SER A 169 -18.74 6.94 -3.52
N TYR A 170 -18.51 7.42 -4.75
CA TYR A 170 -19.55 7.51 -5.78
C TYR A 170 -19.83 6.16 -6.45
N LYS A 171 -18.95 5.16 -6.32
CA LYS A 171 -19.16 3.81 -6.86
C LYS A 171 -20.10 3.03 -5.94
N ARG A 172 -21.35 2.85 -6.38
CA ARG A 172 -22.38 2.04 -5.73
C ARG A 172 -21.85 0.61 -5.46
N PHE A 173 -21.55 0.30 -4.21
CA PHE A 173 -21.30 -1.08 -3.71
C PHE A 173 -22.61 -1.70 -3.19
N THR A 174 -23.67 -1.74 -4.02
CA THR A 174 -24.99 -2.21 -3.58
C THR A 174 -25.23 -3.70 -3.75
N TRP A 175 -24.23 -4.50 -4.16
CA TRP A 175 -24.41 -5.95 -4.23
C TRP A 175 -23.19 -6.68 -3.64
N PRO A 176 -23.36 -7.46 -2.55
CA PRO A 176 -22.43 -8.53 -2.25
C PRO A 176 -22.70 -9.62 -3.31
N ALA A 177 -21.78 -9.78 -4.26
CA ALA A 177 -21.75 -11.00 -5.04
C ALA A 177 -21.29 -12.11 -4.08
N VAL A 178 -22.25 -12.97 -3.79
CA VAL A 178 -22.18 -14.20 -3.00
C VAL A 178 -20.91 -15.01 -3.30
#